data_AF-A0A1G2VV15-F1
#
_entry.id   AF-A0A1G2VV15-F1
#
_cell.length_a   1.000
_cell.length_b   1.000
_cell.length_c   1.000
_cell.angle_alpha   90.00
_cell.angle_beta   90.00
_cell.angle_gamma   90.00
#
_symmetry.space_group_name_H-M   'P 1'
#
loop_
_entity.id
_entity.type
_entity.pdbx_description
1 polymer ?
#
loop_
_entity_poly.entity_id
_entity_poly.type
_entity_poly.pdbx_seq_one_letter_code
_entity_poly.pdbx_strand_id
1 'polypeptide(L)'
;MAWSKVFPSTIAGAYDVAALVLNPNLAHGLSELHYRFSLFDADNKLVAEREGDTFVNPGEQVALYEPNIATGRRVPLRAYVQFEGPEYELPWRKGLIPIRPVLSVDSAQLNAEEDPELVGQLANRSIADAVGIQAVAILLDKDEVPIGVRSSYFDSLKRNKAIPLFFSWPGLPKNTVPVAGEVYPRSTAEGIK
;
A
#
# COMPACT_ATOMS: atom_id res chain seq x y z
N MET A 1 -6.78 4.30 -11.37
CA MET A 1 -6.81 4.26 -9.89
C MET A 1 -7.99 3.41 -9.46
N ALA A 2 -7.81 2.46 -8.56
CA ALA A 2 -8.91 1.66 -8.03
C ALA A 2 -9.62 2.42 -6.90
N TRP A 3 -8.87 2.95 -5.93
CA TRP A 3 -9.41 3.75 -4.83
C TRP A 3 -8.30 4.52 -4.07
N SER A 4 -8.70 5.51 -3.27
CA SER A 4 -7.90 6.17 -2.23
C SER A 4 -8.76 6.39 -0.99
N LYS A 5 -8.23 6.13 0.21
CA LYS A 5 -9.02 6.16 1.45
C LYS A 5 -8.19 6.55 2.67
N VAL A 6 -8.89 7.07 3.68
CA VAL A 6 -8.37 7.42 5.00
C VAL A 6 -8.71 6.32 6.00
N PHE A 7 -7.78 6.03 6.91
CA PHE A 7 -7.91 5.00 7.93
C PHE A 7 -7.52 5.55 9.31
N PRO A 8 -8.16 5.07 10.39
CA PRO A 8 -7.72 5.39 11.74
C PRO A 8 -6.27 4.95 11.98
N SER A 9 -5.45 5.85 12.51
CA SER A 9 -4.11 5.51 13.00
C SER A 9 -4.19 5.02 14.45
N THR A 10 -3.18 4.27 14.88
CA THR A 10 -2.98 3.96 16.31
C THR A 10 -2.53 5.20 17.11
N ILE A 11 -2.06 6.24 16.43
CA ILE A 11 -1.61 7.49 17.04
C ILE A 11 -2.79 8.48 17.12
N ALA A 12 -3.10 8.93 18.34
CA ALA A 12 -4.14 9.91 18.57
C ALA A 12 -3.88 11.22 17.80
N GLY A 13 -4.90 11.71 17.08
CA GLY A 13 -4.80 12.92 16.26
C GLY A 13 -4.04 12.73 14.94
N ALA A 14 -3.78 11.48 14.55
CA ALA A 14 -3.22 11.12 13.26
C ALA A 14 -4.13 10.14 12.51
N TYR A 15 -3.96 10.10 11.19
CA TYR A 15 -4.64 9.18 10.30
C TYR A 15 -3.65 8.57 9.33
N ASP A 16 -3.93 7.36 8.90
CA ASP A 16 -3.19 6.72 7.82
C ASP A 16 -3.97 6.92 6.51
N VAL A 17 -3.28 6.93 5.38
CA VAL A 17 -3.93 6.93 4.06
C VAL A 17 -3.32 5.87 3.18
N ALA A 18 -4.16 5.32 2.30
CA ALA A 18 -3.69 4.41 1.27
C ALA A 18 -4.43 4.63 -0.04
N ALA A 19 -3.80 4.19 -1.13
CA ALA A 19 -4.42 4.10 -2.44
C ALA A 19 -3.96 2.84 -3.15
N LEU A 20 -4.86 2.27 -3.95
CA LEU A 20 -4.54 1.13 -4.81
C LEU A 20 -4.49 1.61 -6.26
N VAL A 21 -3.29 1.55 -6.82
CA VAL A 21 -2.94 2.08 -8.13
C VAL A 21 -2.63 0.92 -9.05
N LEU A 22 -3.34 0.84 -10.16
CA LEU A 22 -3.11 -0.15 -11.20
C LEU A 22 -2.37 0.50 -12.37
N ASN A 23 -1.28 -0.11 -12.81
CA ASN A 23 -0.68 0.19 -14.09
C ASN A 23 -1.36 -0.61 -15.20
N PRO A 24 -2.15 0.01 -16.09
CA PRO A 24 -2.78 -0.70 -17.19
C PRO A 24 -1.79 -1.10 -18.29
N ASN A 25 -0.58 -0.53 -18.31
CA ASN A 25 0.40 -0.77 -19.35
C ASN A 25 1.22 -2.02 -19.06
N LEU A 26 1.02 -3.08 -19.85
CA LEU A 26 1.74 -4.35 -19.68
C LEU A 26 3.22 -4.29 -20.10
N ALA A 27 3.63 -3.25 -20.83
CA ALA A 27 5.00 -3.09 -21.34
C ALA A 27 5.69 -1.78 -20.88
N HIS A 28 4.98 -0.90 -20.16
CA HIS A 28 5.52 0.39 -19.74
C HIS A 28 5.35 0.56 -18.24
N GLY A 29 6.38 1.11 -17.60
CA GLY A 29 6.37 1.46 -16.18
C GLY A 29 6.86 2.88 -15.96
N LEU A 30 6.91 3.27 -14.69
CA LEU A 30 7.42 4.54 -14.21
C LEU A 30 8.60 4.24 -13.28
N SER A 31 9.78 4.74 -13.61
CA SER A 31 10.97 4.66 -12.73
C SER A 31 10.78 5.46 -11.45
N GLU A 32 9.98 6.51 -11.56
CA GLU A 32 9.70 7.48 -10.53
C GLU A 32 8.28 8.00 -10.75
N LEU A 33 7.51 8.05 -9.68
CA LEU A 33 6.15 8.52 -9.61
C LEU A 33 6.02 9.30 -8.31
N HIS A 34 6.04 10.62 -8.42
CA HIS A 34 5.73 11.53 -7.34
C HIS A 34 4.22 11.56 -7.15
N TYR A 35 3.77 11.52 -5.90
CA TYR A 35 2.36 11.61 -5.57
C TYR A 35 2.10 12.46 -4.33
N ARG A 36 0.90 13.03 -4.28
CA ARG A 36 0.40 13.82 -3.17
C ARG A 36 -0.94 13.26 -2.72
N PHE A 37 -1.03 12.88 -1.45
CA PHE A 37 -2.29 12.68 -0.77
C PHE A 37 -2.79 13.99 -0.19
N SER A 38 -4.04 14.36 -0.48
CA SER A 38 -4.75 15.48 0.15
C SER A 38 -5.96 14.95 0.90
N LEU A 39 -6.04 15.24 2.21
CA LEU A 39 -7.09 14.75 3.11
C LEU A 39 -8.11 15.85 3.35
N PHE A 40 -9.41 15.51 3.32
CA PHE A 40 -10.51 16.47 3.48
C PHE A 40 -11.49 16.00 4.54
N ASP A 41 -12.06 16.96 5.28
CA ASP A 41 -13.12 16.68 6.25
C ASP A 41 -14.53 16.63 5.62
N ALA A 42 -15.55 16.56 6.48
CA ALA A 42 -16.96 16.58 6.09
C ALA A 42 -17.36 17.85 5.32
N ASP A 43 -16.73 18.99 5.62
CA ASP A 43 -17.04 20.29 5.01
C ASP A 43 -16.24 20.53 3.70
N ASN A 44 -15.56 19.52 3.16
CA ASN A 44 -14.64 19.64 2.02
C ASN A 44 -13.44 20.55 2.27
N LYS A 45 -13.07 20.80 3.53
CA LYS A 45 -11.92 21.64 3.85
C LYS A 45 -10.66 20.78 3.94
N LEU A 46 -9.60 21.19 3.25
CA LEU A 46 -8.29 20.52 3.30
C LEU A 46 -7.81 20.43 4.76
N VAL A 47 -7.47 19.22 5.21
CA VAL A 47 -7.02 18.90 6.58
C VAL A 47 -5.52 18.77 6.65
N ALA A 48 -4.94 17.98 5.75
CA ALA A 48 -3.52 17.70 5.70
C ALA A 48 -3.13 17.24 4.29
N GLU A 49 -1.84 17.34 3.98
CA GLU A 49 -1.24 16.77 2.77
C GLU A 49 -0.03 15.92 3.12
N ARG A 50 0.23 14.90 2.30
CA ARG A 50 1.43 14.08 2.37
C ARG A 50 1.93 13.80 0.96
N GLU A 51 3.17 14.18 0.69
CA GLU A 51 3.88 13.84 -0.53
C GLU A 51 4.67 12.55 -0.32
N GLY A 52 4.85 11.80 -1.40
CA GLY A 52 5.65 10.58 -1.41
C GLY A 52 6.08 10.22 -2.82
N ASP A 53 7.05 9.33 -2.89
CA ASP A 53 7.71 8.95 -4.13
C ASP A 53 7.73 7.43 -4.27
N THR A 54 7.50 6.96 -5.48
CA THR A 54 7.54 5.53 -5.76
C THR A 54 7.94 5.24 -7.19
N PHE A 55 7.89 3.97 -7.57
CA PHE A 55 7.98 3.51 -8.95
C PHE A 55 6.78 2.61 -9.24
N VAL A 56 6.51 2.32 -10.52
CA VAL A 56 5.44 1.42 -10.94
C VAL A 56 5.93 0.55 -12.08
N ASN A 57 5.99 -0.77 -11.89
CA ASN A 57 6.39 -1.71 -12.94
C ASN A 57 5.26 -1.94 -13.97
N PRO A 58 5.57 -2.43 -15.18
CA PRO A 58 4.55 -2.82 -16.16
C PRO A 58 3.53 -3.80 -15.57
N GLY A 59 2.23 -3.50 -15.74
CA GLY A 59 1.12 -4.33 -15.26
C GLY A 59 0.99 -4.46 -13.73
N GLU A 60 1.78 -3.72 -12.94
CA GLU A 60 1.79 -3.84 -11.48
C GLU A 60 0.56 -3.19 -10.83
N GLN A 61 0.10 -3.81 -9.75
CA GLN A 61 -0.85 -3.22 -8.82
C GLN A 61 -0.11 -2.80 -7.55
N VAL A 62 -0.09 -1.52 -7.27
CA VAL A 62 0.69 -0.89 -6.20
C VAL A 62 -0.25 -0.36 -5.12
N ALA A 63 -0.04 -0.81 -3.88
CA ALA A 63 -0.63 -0.20 -2.70
C ALA A 63 0.30 0.91 -2.18
N LEU A 64 -0.11 2.17 -2.37
CA LEU A 64 0.53 3.32 -1.73
C LEU A 64 0.02 3.43 -0.30
N TYR A 65 0.91 3.70 0.65
CA TYR A 65 0.56 3.79 2.06
C TYR A 65 1.42 4.83 2.77
N GLU A 66 0.75 5.79 3.42
CA GLU A 66 1.37 6.84 4.20
C GLU A 66 0.79 6.83 5.63
N PRO A 67 1.58 6.41 6.62
CA PRO A 67 1.11 6.32 8.00
C PRO A 67 1.20 7.67 8.74
N ASN A 68 0.45 7.76 9.83
CA ASN A 68 0.64 8.74 10.90
C ASN A 68 0.63 10.21 10.42
N ILE A 69 -0.26 10.55 9.47
CA ILE A 69 -0.45 11.92 9.03
C ILE A 69 -1.15 12.69 10.15
N ALA A 70 -0.45 13.66 10.73
CA ALA A 70 -1.00 14.50 11.78
C ALA A 70 -2.15 15.37 11.24
N THR A 71 -3.34 15.23 11.80
CA THR A 71 -4.53 16.03 11.45
C THR A 71 -5.01 16.93 12.60
N GLY A 72 -4.31 16.86 13.73
CA GLY A 72 -4.63 17.63 14.93
C GLY A 72 -6.01 17.24 15.47
N ARG A 73 -6.92 18.21 15.50
CA ARG A 73 -8.30 18.00 16.00
C ARG A 73 -9.31 17.73 14.88
N ARG A 74 -8.88 17.76 13.61
CA ARG A 74 -9.79 17.60 12.47
C ARG A 74 -9.84 16.13 12.07
N VAL A 75 -11.05 15.67 11.78
CA VAL A 75 -11.33 14.29 11.35
C VAL A 75 -11.42 14.29 9.82
N PRO A 76 -10.38 13.81 9.11
CA PRO A 76 -10.47 13.57 7.67
C PRO A 76 -11.47 12.42 7.39
N LEU A 77 -12.27 12.60 6.34
CA LEU A 77 -13.22 11.58 5.86
C LEU A 77 -12.87 11.07 4.46
N ARG A 78 -12.10 11.85 3.70
CA ARG A 78 -11.72 11.54 2.31
C ARG A 78 -10.25 11.82 2.08
N ALA A 79 -9.65 11.00 1.24
CA ALA A 79 -8.31 11.22 0.71
C ALA A 79 -8.38 11.14 -0.81
N TYR A 80 -7.67 12.06 -1.47
CA TYR A 80 -7.43 12.01 -2.90
C TYR A 80 -5.92 11.87 -3.11
N VAL A 81 -5.53 10.96 -4.01
CA VAL A 81 -4.14 10.90 -4.48
C VAL A 81 -4.05 11.59 -5.83
N GLN A 82 -3.07 12.46 -5.98
CA GLN A 82 -2.71 13.11 -7.22
C GLN A 82 -1.32 12.65 -7.61
N PHE A 83 -1.12 12.40 -8.91
CA PHE A 83 0.18 12.02 -9.45
C PHE A 83 0.80 13.24 -10.12
N GLU A 84 2.05 13.53 -9.77
CA GLU A 84 2.79 14.66 -10.30
C GLU A 84 3.78 14.14 -11.36
N GLY A 85 3.80 14.80 -12.51
CA GLY A 85 4.70 14.47 -13.62
C GLY A 85 5.20 15.74 -14.30
N PRO A 86 6.37 15.69 -14.97
CA PRO A 86 6.85 16.81 -15.76
C PRO A 86 5.78 17.20 -16.80
N GLU A 87 5.49 18.50 -16.89
CA GLU A 87 4.50 19.04 -17.84
C GLU A 87 3.09 18.44 -17.73
N TYR A 88 2.70 17.96 -16.54
CA TYR A 88 1.43 17.25 -16.28
C TYR A 88 1.30 15.89 -16.98
N GLU A 89 2.41 15.32 -17.46
CA GLU A 89 2.45 13.99 -18.09
C GLU A 89 3.31 13.02 -17.26
N LEU A 90 2.86 11.76 -17.18
CA LEU A 90 3.64 10.70 -16.55
C LEU A 90 4.65 10.15 -17.55
N PRO A 91 5.96 10.12 -17.23
CA PRO A 91 7.01 9.72 -18.17
C PRO A 91 7.07 8.19 -18.31
N TRP A 92 6.08 7.61 -18.97
CA TRP A 92 6.00 6.18 -19.24
C TRP A 92 7.21 5.70 -20.05
N ARG A 93 8.00 4.81 -19.46
CA ARG A 93 9.15 4.21 -20.11
C ARG A 93 8.84 2.76 -20.44
N LYS A 94 9.28 2.31 -21.62
CA LYS A 94 9.24 0.89 -21.95
C LYS A 94 10.08 0.17 -20.90
N GLY A 95 9.41 -0.57 -20.03
CA GLY A 95 10.08 -1.39 -19.05
C GLY A 95 10.56 -2.65 -19.76
N LEU A 96 11.83 -3.02 -19.57
CA LEU A 96 12.15 -4.45 -19.64
C LEU A 96 11.31 -5.11 -18.56
N ILE A 97 10.62 -6.22 -18.85
CA ILE A 97 10.04 -7.07 -17.79
C ILE A 97 11.24 -7.52 -16.96
N PRO A 98 11.53 -6.92 -15.79
CA PRO A 98 12.70 -7.34 -15.07
C PRO A 98 12.38 -8.73 -14.51
N ILE A 99 13.37 -9.62 -14.44
CA ILE A 99 13.27 -10.80 -13.57
C ILE A 99 13.39 -10.26 -12.14
N ARG A 100 12.33 -9.62 -11.64
CA ARG A 100 12.26 -9.22 -10.23
C ARG A 100 11.90 -10.44 -9.41
N PRO A 101 12.33 -10.45 -8.15
CA PRO A 101 11.74 -11.34 -7.17
C PRO A 101 10.24 -11.19 -7.12
N VAL A 102 9.53 -12.14 -7.71
CA VAL A 102 8.08 -12.26 -7.53
C VAL A 102 7.88 -12.71 -6.09
N LEU A 103 7.45 -11.76 -5.28
CA LEU A 103 7.07 -12.00 -3.90
C LEU A 103 5.63 -12.50 -3.89
N SER A 104 5.39 -13.58 -3.16
CA SER A 104 4.05 -14.11 -2.92
C SER A 104 3.76 -14.12 -1.43
N VAL A 105 2.48 -13.97 -1.07
CA VAL A 105 2.04 -14.20 0.30
C VAL A 105 1.29 -15.53 0.33
N ASP A 106 1.85 -16.46 1.09
CA ASP A 106 1.30 -17.78 1.30
C ASP A 106 0.56 -17.84 2.64
N SER A 107 -0.55 -18.60 2.67
CA SER A 107 -1.28 -18.92 3.90
C SER A 107 -1.71 -17.71 4.72
N ALA A 108 -2.14 -16.62 4.07
CA ALA A 108 -2.71 -15.47 4.77
C ALA A 108 -4.00 -15.89 5.49
N GLN A 109 -3.99 -15.79 6.82
CA GLN A 109 -5.11 -16.12 7.70
C GLN A 109 -5.48 -14.90 8.49
N LEU A 110 -6.74 -14.50 8.37
CA LEU A 110 -7.34 -13.40 9.12
C LEU A 110 -8.02 -13.95 10.37
N ASN A 111 -7.60 -13.47 11.53
CA ASN A 111 -8.42 -13.50 12.75
C ASN A 111 -9.20 -12.19 12.83
N ALA A 112 -10.53 -12.26 12.78
CA ALA A 112 -11.44 -11.10 12.70
C ALA A 112 -12.08 -10.72 14.05
N GLU A 113 -11.45 -11.08 15.17
CA GLU A 113 -11.88 -10.70 16.53
C GLU A 113 -11.72 -9.18 16.81
N GLU A 114 -11.91 -8.73 18.06
CA GLU A 114 -11.99 -7.29 18.41
C GLU A 114 -10.75 -6.48 17.98
N ASP A 115 -9.57 -7.11 17.95
CA ASP A 115 -8.34 -6.57 17.37
C ASP A 115 -7.87 -7.48 16.22
N PRO A 116 -8.29 -7.21 14.97
CA PRO A 116 -8.00 -8.09 13.86
C PRO A 116 -6.51 -8.30 13.61
N GLU A 117 -6.16 -9.53 13.26
CA GLU A 117 -4.79 -9.95 12.97
C GLU A 117 -4.73 -10.68 11.63
N LEU A 118 -3.73 -10.35 10.81
CA LEU A 118 -3.45 -11.04 9.56
C LEU A 118 -2.06 -11.68 9.66
N VAL A 119 -2.02 -13.01 9.62
CA VAL A 119 -0.80 -13.80 9.72
C VAL A 119 -0.57 -14.55 8.42
N GLY A 120 0.66 -14.58 7.93
CA GLY A 120 0.99 -15.33 6.71
C GLY A 120 2.48 -15.52 6.54
N GLN A 121 2.90 -15.91 5.35
CA GLN A 121 4.32 -16.01 4.98
C GLN A 121 4.60 -15.25 3.71
N LEU A 122 5.56 -14.33 3.77
CA LEU A 122 6.13 -13.72 2.58
C LEU A 122 7.19 -14.65 1.99
N ALA A 123 7.00 -15.11 0.77
CA ALA A 123 7.92 -15.97 0.07
C ALA A 123 8.56 -15.27 -1.14
N ASN A 124 9.88 -15.41 -1.28
CA ASN A 124 10.60 -15.07 -2.49
C ASN A 124 10.85 -16.36 -3.29
N ARG A 125 10.03 -16.61 -4.30
CA ARG A 125 10.12 -17.80 -5.16
C ARG A 125 10.96 -17.59 -6.41
N SER A 126 11.67 -16.48 -6.48
CA SER A 126 12.51 -16.16 -7.63
C SER A 126 13.92 -16.71 -7.49
N ILE A 127 14.69 -16.56 -8.56
CA ILE A 127 16.12 -16.91 -8.60
C ILE A 127 17.04 -15.83 -8.00
N ALA A 128 16.49 -14.67 -7.65
CA ALA A 128 17.24 -13.51 -7.15
C ALA A 128 16.82 -13.14 -5.73
N ASP A 129 17.71 -12.49 -4.99
CA ASP A 129 17.39 -11.95 -3.68
C ASP A 129 16.50 -10.71 -3.84
N ALA A 130 15.50 -10.56 -2.97
CA ALA A 130 14.68 -9.36 -2.87
C ALA A 130 15.29 -8.43 -1.84
N VAL A 131 15.30 -7.13 -2.13
CA VAL A 131 15.81 -6.08 -1.23
C VAL A 131 14.80 -4.93 -1.12
N GLY A 132 14.86 -4.18 -0.03
CA GLY A 132 13.99 -3.02 0.21
C GLY A 132 12.51 -3.37 0.06
N ILE A 133 12.07 -4.38 0.81
CA ILE A 133 10.75 -4.96 0.67
C ILE A 133 9.76 -4.17 1.52
N GLN A 134 8.64 -3.78 0.93
CA GLN A 134 7.47 -3.28 1.63
C GLN A 134 6.32 -4.25 1.39
N ALA A 135 5.64 -4.67 2.45
CA ALA A 135 4.41 -5.43 2.38
C ALA A 135 3.28 -4.61 2.98
N VAL A 136 2.32 -4.20 2.15
CA VAL A 136 1.14 -3.45 2.58
C VAL A 136 -0.04 -4.40 2.69
N ALA A 137 -0.60 -4.53 3.89
CA ALA A 137 -1.78 -5.34 4.17
C ALA A 137 -3.03 -4.46 4.23
N ILE A 138 -4.12 -4.93 3.65
CA ILE A 138 -5.40 -4.22 3.53
C ILE A 138 -6.51 -5.15 4.00
N LEU A 139 -7.29 -4.71 4.98
CA LEU A 139 -8.50 -5.39 5.43
C LEU A 139 -9.70 -4.92 4.61
N LEU A 140 -10.54 -5.88 4.22
CA LEU A 140 -11.74 -5.69 3.44
C LEU A 140 -12.97 -6.16 4.22
N ASP A 141 -14.07 -5.43 4.08
CA ASP A 141 -15.38 -5.89 4.55
C ASP A 141 -16.09 -6.78 3.52
N LYS A 142 -17.31 -7.22 3.84
CA LYS A 142 -18.14 -8.09 2.98
C LYS A 142 -18.49 -7.50 1.62
N ASP A 143 -18.38 -6.19 1.45
CA ASP A 143 -18.69 -5.48 0.21
C ASP A 143 -17.39 -5.10 -0.54
N GLU A 144 -16.26 -5.75 -0.19
CA GLU A 144 -14.91 -5.49 -0.71
C GLU A 144 -14.42 -4.05 -0.46
N VAL A 145 -14.95 -3.39 0.57
CA VAL A 145 -14.53 -2.03 0.91
C VAL A 145 -13.31 -2.09 1.83
N PRO A 146 -12.22 -1.36 1.52
CA PRO A 146 -11.08 -1.25 2.42
C PRO A 146 -11.48 -0.59 3.75
N ILE A 147 -11.18 -1.24 4.86
CA ILE A 147 -11.52 -0.76 6.22
C ILE A 147 -10.30 -0.61 7.14
N GLY A 148 -9.16 -1.20 6.79
CA GLY A 148 -7.92 -1.06 7.53
C GLY A 148 -6.70 -1.25 6.64
N VAL A 149 -5.57 -0.61 6.99
CA VAL A 149 -4.30 -0.76 6.29
C VAL A 149 -3.12 -0.76 7.26
N ARG A 150 -2.11 -1.58 6.98
CA ARG A 150 -0.82 -1.61 7.70
C ARG A 150 0.30 -1.93 6.71
N SER A 151 1.54 -1.57 7.05
CA SER A 151 2.70 -2.01 6.29
C SER A 151 3.79 -2.58 7.20
N SER A 152 4.58 -3.48 6.64
CA SER A 152 5.85 -3.93 7.22
C SER A 152 6.97 -3.77 6.22
N TYR A 153 8.19 -3.56 6.71
CA TYR A 153 9.39 -3.34 5.91
C TYR A 153 10.44 -4.39 6.25
N PHE A 154 11.10 -4.91 5.22
CA PHE A 154 12.18 -5.88 5.36
C PHE A 154 13.34 -5.47 4.46
N ASP A 155 14.55 -5.48 5.01
CA ASP A 155 15.75 -5.09 4.24
C ASP A 155 16.01 -6.04 3.07
N SER A 156 15.86 -7.35 3.30
CA SER A 156 16.03 -8.36 2.26
C SER A 156 15.32 -9.67 2.55
N LEU A 157 15.03 -10.42 1.49
CA LEU A 157 14.55 -11.80 1.53
C LEU A 157 15.31 -12.61 0.46
N LYS A 158 16.13 -13.55 0.93
CA LYS A 158 16.93 -14.41 0.04
C LYS A 158 16.06 -15.22 -0.91
N ARG A 159 16.59 -15.54 -2.09
CA ARG A 159 15.93 -16.44 -3.06
C ARG A 159 15.51 -17.75 -2.41
N ASN A 160 14.35 -18.27 -2.81
CA ASN A 160 13.74 -19.51 -2.29
C ASN A 160 13.61 -19.55 -0.76
N LYS A 161 13.44 -18.40 -0.11
CA LYS A 161 13.16 -18.30 1.33
C LYS A 161 11.79 -17.68 1.58
N ALA A 162 11.26 -17.98 2.76
CA ALA A 162 10.06 -17.39 3.28
C ALA A 162 10.31 -16.84 4.69
N ILE A 163 9.63 -15.77 5.04
CA ILE A 163 9.62 -15.15 6.37
C ILE A 163 8.19 -14.95 6.85
N PRO A 164 7.93 -15.01 8.17
CA PRO A 164 6.60 -14.75 8.70
C PRO A 164 6.19 -13.30 8.45
N LEU A 165 4.91 -13.12 8.13
CA LEU A 165 4.22 -11.83 8.12
C LEU A 165 3.20 -11.79 9.25
N PHE A 166 3.14 -10.66 9.93
CA PHE A 166 2.17 -10.38 10.98
C PHE A 166 1.74 -8.92 10.87
N PHE A 167 0.43 -8.69 10.85
CA PHE A 167 -0.18 -7.37 10.88
C PHE A 167 -1.31 -7.36 11.89
N SER A 168 -1.46 -6.25 12.63
CA SER A 168 -2.55 -6.06 13.58
C SER A 168 -3.19 -4.69 13.44
N TRP A 169 -4.50 -4.64 13.68
CA TRP A 169 -5.29 -3.42 13.62
C TRP A 169 -6.01 -3.16 14.94
N PRO A 170 -5.27 -2.79 16.00
CA PRO A 170 -5.89 -2.46 17.26
C PRO A 170 -6.79 -1.24 17.11
N GLY A 171 -7.98 -1.29 17.72
CA GLY A 171 -8.91 -0.15 17.75
C GLY A 171 -9.59 0.15 16.42
N LEU A 172 -9.81 -0.85 15.57
CA LEU A 172 -10.72 -0.70 14.44
C LEU A 172 -12.12 -0.28 14.92
N PRO A 173 -12.85 0.57 14.17
CA PRO A 173 -14.20 0.96 14.55
C PRO A 173 -15.12 -0.26 14.71
N LYS A 174 -15.87 -0.34 15.83
CA LYS A 174 -16.72 -1.50 16.17
C LYS A 174 -17.79 -1.85 15.14
N ASN A 175 -18.12 -0.92 14.25
CA ASN A 175 -19.06 -1.11 13.15
C ASN A 175 -18.41 -1.62 11.87
N THR A 176 -17.10 -1.86 11.86
CA THR A 176 -16.37 -2.48 10.75
C THR A 176 -16.13 -3.94 11.07
N VAL A 177 -16.49 -4.83 10.13
CA VAL A 177 -16.30 -6.28 10.28
C VAL A 177 -15.39 -6.74 9.13
N PRO A 178 -14.11 -7.04 9.39
CA PRO A 178 -13.23 -7.57 8.36
C PRO A 178 -13.62 -9.00 8.02
N VAL A 179 -13.67 -9.30 6.73
CA VAL A 179 -13.94 -10.66 6.22
C VAL A 179 -12.78 -11.21 5.41
N ALA A 180 -11.90 -10.33 4.92
CA ALA A 180 -10.72 -10.70 4.15
C ALA A 180 -9.55 -9.76 4.44
N GLY A 181 -8.35 -10.28 4.25
CA GLY A 181 -7.10 -9.52 4.32
C GLY A 181 -6.24 -9.83 3.10
N GLU A 182 -5.86 -8.80 2.37
CA GLU A 182 -4.97 -8.90 1.21
C GLU A 182 -3.62 -8.28 1.53
N VAL A 183 -2.55 -8.82 0.95
CA VAL A 183 -1.20 -8.28 1.13
C VAL A 183 -0.57 -8.04 -0.22
N TYR A 184 -0.04 -6.83 -0.38
CA TYR A 184 0.63 -6.33 -1.58
C TYR A 184 2.13 -6.17 -1.28
N PRO A 185 2.93 -7.23 -1.44
CA PRO A 185 4.37 -7.15 -1.29
C PRO A 185 5.02 -6.58 -2.54
N ARG A 186 6.04 -5.75 -2.34
CA ARG A 186 6.91 -5.25 -3.40
C ARG A 186 8.34 -5.16 -2.91
N SER A 187 9.29 -5.37 -3.82
CA SER A 187 10.72 -5.16 -3.59
C SER A 187 11.21 -4.00 -4.45
N THR A 188 12.31 -3.35 -4.06
CA THR A 188 12.87 -2.24 -4.84
C THR A 188 13.25 -2.66 -6.26
N ALA A 189 13.09 -1.72 -7.18
CA ALA A 189 13.35 -1.95 -8.59
C ALA A 189 14.82 -1.71 -8.96
N GLU A 190 15.66 -2.74 -9.00
CA GLU A 190 16.91 -2.69 -9.79
C GLU A 190 16.60 -2.84 -11.28
N GLY A 191 16.27 -1.78 -12.02
CA GLY A 191 16.24 -1.91 -13.49
C GLY A 191 15.27 -1.05 -14.30
N ILE A 192 14.65 -0.02 -13.73
CA ILE A 192 14.10 1.06 -14.56
C ILE A 192 15.20 2.13 -14.64
N LYS A 193 16.02 2.04 -15.69
CA LYS A 193 16.94 3.10 -16.12
C LYS A 193 16.34 3.83 -17.30
#